data_AF-A0A3A0FNX6-F1
#
_entry.id   AF-A0A3A0FNX6-F1
#
_cell.length_a   1.000
_cell.length_b   1.000
_cell.length_c   1.000
_cell.angle_alpha   90.00
_cell.angle_beta   90.00
_cell.angle_gamma   90.00
#
_symmetry.space_group_name_H-M   'P 1'
#
loop_
_entity.id
_entity.type
_entity.pdbx_description
1 polymer ?
#
loop_
_entity_poly.entity_id
_entity_poly.type
_entity_poly.pdbx_seq_one_letter_code
_entity_poly.pdbx_strand_id
1 'polypeptide(L)'
;MLLRFAIRDAAIALAATAVWLLAARHSGGAGALADLTGVVAGLLVGVTAAVSHEWGHLLAGAAAGGRMRINADLRSQFLFSFDADASTLRQFVVMSLGGFVVTGLFVWLVYALLPDGLLATRVARGAVLFLASLGFVIELPLLLVALARGRVPGVAAVKVRRLPEDGPARAAA
;
A
#
# COMPACT_ATOMS: atom_id res chain seq x y z
N MET A 1 9.64 13.44 -6.09
CA MET A 1 8.65 12.91 -5.12
C MET A 1 8.87 11.44 -4.79
N LEU A 2 9.02 10.55 -5.78
CA LEU A 2 9.22 9.11 -5.54
C LEU A 2 10.32 8.77 -4.52
N LEU A 3 11.50 9.40 -4.63
CA LEU A 3 12.60 9.21 -3.68
C LEU A 3 12.21 9.55 -2.23
N ARG A 4 11.37 10.58 -2.02
CA ARG A 4 10.92 10.98 -0.68
C ARG A 4 10.00 9.94 -0.06
N PHE A 5 9.11 9.34 -0.86
CA PHE A 5 8.31 8.19 -0.43
C PHE A 5 9.18 6.98 -0.13
N ALA A 6 10.15 6.67 -0.99
CA ALA A 6 11.07 5.56 -0.76
C ALA A 6 11.84 5.72 0.56
N ILE A 7 12.34 6.93 0.86
CA ILE A 7 13.01 7.23 2.14
C ILE A 7 12.04 7.08 3.33
N ARG A 8 10.83 7.64 3.23
CA ARG A 8 9.80 7.54 4.28
C ARG A 8 9.47 6.08 4.60
N ASP A 9 9.19 5.30 3.57
CA ASP A 9 8.71 3.92 3.72
C ASP A 9 9.85 2.98 4.13
N ALA A 10 11.07 3.22 3.65
CA ALA A 10 12.26 2.54 4.15
C ALA A 10 12.50 2.87 5.64
N ALA A 11 12.33 4.12 6.06
CA ALA A 11 12.46 4.49 7.47
C ALA A 11 11.40 3.82 8.34
N ILE A 12 10.15 3.70 7.86
CA ILE A 12 9.07 2.96 8.53
C ILE A 12 9.46 1.48 8.68
N ALA A 13 9.89 0.83 7.60
CA ALA A 13 10.27 -0.58 7.63
C ALA A 13 11.48 -0.86 8.53
N LEU A 14 12.48 0.04 8.51
CA LEU A 14 13.65 -0.03 9.39
C LEU A 14 13.25 0.17 10.86
N ALA A 15 12.38 1.13 11.15
CA ALA A 15 11.87 1.35 12.50
C ALA A 15 11.07 0.15 13.00
N ALA A 16 10.18 -0.42 12.17
CA ALA A 16 9.44 -1.63 12.48
C ALA A 16 10.37 -2.81 12.79
N THR A 17 11.41 -3.00 11.98
CA THR A 17 12.43 -4.04 12.17
C THR A 17 13.20 -3.82 13.47
N ALA A 18 13.65 -2.59 13.74
CA ALA A 18 14.37 -2.25 14.96
C ALA A 18 13.52 -2.49 16.21
N VAL A 19 12.26 -2.01 16.21
CA VAL A 19 11.32 -2.24 17.32
C VAL A 19 11.04 -3.73 17.49
N TRP A 20 10.88 -4.49 16.41
CA TRP A 20 10.67 -5.92 16.50
C TRP A 20 11.85 -6.63 17.19
N LEU A 21 13.07 -6.41 16.69
CA LEU A 21 14.28 -7.05 17.20
C LEU A 21 14.58 -6.65 18.66
N LEU A 22 14.34 -5.39 19.01
CA LEU A 22 14.71 -4.86 20.33
C LEU A 22 13.62 -5.07 21.39
N ALA A 23 12.34 -5.01 21.02
CA ALA A 23 11.24 -4.90 21.97
C ALA A 23 10.24 -6.07 21.92
N ALA A 24 10.01 -6.73 20.76
CA ALA A 24 8.91 -7.70 20.63
C ALA A 24 8.98 -8.88 21.60
N ARG A 25 10.19 -9.32 21.99
CA ARG A 25 10.38 -10.40 22.97
C ARG A 25 9.75 -10.12 24.33
N HIS A 26 9.63 -8.85 24.74
CA HIS A 26 9.02 -8.46 26.01
C HIS A 26 7.50 -8.68 26.00
N SER A 27 6.90 -8.84 24.81
CA SER A 27 5.46 -9.08 24.64
C SER A 27 5.02 -10.54 24.87
N GLY A 28 5.93 -11.41 25.32
CA GLY A 28 5.61 -12.75 25.79
C GLY A 28 5.24 -12.84 27.28
N GLY A 29 5.41 -11.74 28.03
CA GLY A 29 5.11 -11.66 29.46
C GLY A 29 3.71 -11.10 29.76
N ALA A 30 3.49 -10.71 31.02
CA ALA A 30 2.26 -10.05 31.47
C ALA A 30 2.52 -8.60 31.90
N GLY A 31 1.49 -7.77 31.84
CA GLY A 31 1.48 -6.39 32.32
C GLY A 31 1.70 -5.35 31.22
N ALA A 32 1.55 -4.07 31.61
CA ALA A 32 1.44 -2.97 30.67
C ALA A 32 2.61 -2.84 29.68
N LEU A 33 3.84 -3.16 30.09
CA LEU A 33 5.00 -3.12 29.19
C LEU A 33 4.94 -4.23 28.12
N ALA A 34 4.51 -5.43 28.51
CA ALA A 34 4.34 -6.55 27.58
C ALA A 34 3.23 -6.22 26.56
N ASP A 35 2.12 -5.64 27.04
CA ASP A 35 1.00 -5.23 26.19
C ASP A 35 1.41 -4.11 25.23
N LEU A 36 2.06 -3.05 25.74
CA LEU A 36 2.51 -1.91 24.95
C LEU A 36 3.50 -2.34 23.87
N THR A 37 4.52 -3.12 24.23
CA THR A 37 5.52 -3.59 23.26
C THR A 37 4.91 -4.53 22.23
N GLY A 38 3.93 -5.36 22.64
CA GLY A 38 3.19 -6.24 21.74
C GLY A 38 2.39 -5.45 20.70
N VAL A 39 1.57 -4.51 21.16
CA VAL A 39 0.73 -3.68 20.27
C VAL A 39 1.59 -2.84 19.33
N VAL A 40 2.60 -2.13 19.86
CA VAL A 40 3.44 -1.25 19.04
C VAL A 40 4.22 -2.04 17.99
N ALA A 41 4.91 -3.14 18.39
CA ALA A 41 5.69 -3.93 17.45
C ALA A 41 4.80 -4.58 16.37
N GLY A 42 3.64 -5.13 16.76
CA GLY A 42 2.72 -5.77 15.82
C GLY A 42 2.09 -4.77 14.84
N LEU A 43 1.66 -3.60 15.31
CA LEU A 43 1.10 -2.56 14.44
C LEU A 43 2.13 -2.02 13.46
N LEU A 44 3.40 -1.87 13.85
CA LEU A 44 4.46 -1.44 12.93
C LEU A 44 4.69 -2.44 11.79
N VAL A 45 4.54 -3.75 12.04
CA VAL A 45 4.53 -4.77 10.98
C VAL A 45 3.33 -4.56 10.04
N GLY A 46 2.14 -4.29 10.60
CA GLY A 46 0.95 -3.98 9.80
C GLY A 46 1.11 -2.73 8.93
N VAL A 47 1.67 -1.65 9.47
CA VAL A 47 1.97 -0.42 8.71
C VAL A 47 2.98 -0.69 7.60
N THR A 48 4.01 -1.49 7.89
CA THR A 48 5.01 -1.90 6.88
C THR A 48 4.37 -2.69 5.74
N ALA A 49 3.44 -3.60 6.07
CA ALA A 49 2.66 -4.34 5.07
C ALA A 49 1.80 -3.40 4.21
N ALA A 50 1.15 -2.41 4.82
CA ALA A 50 0.29 -1.45 4.11
C ALA A 50 1.06 -0.55 3.15
N VAL A 51 2.22 0.00 3.56
CA VAL A 51 3.04 0.78 2.62
C VAL A 51 3.62 -0.09 1.51
N SER A 52 3.99 -1.34 1.84
CA SER A 52 4.52 -2.29 0.86
C SER A 52 3.44 -2.71 -0.16
N HIS A 53 2.18 -2.82 0.26
CA HIS A 53 1.03 -3.05 -0.63
C HIS A 53 0.93 -1.96 -1.72
N GLU A 54 1.02 -0.69 -1.32
CA GLU A 54 1.01 0.45 -2.25
C GLU A 54 2.20 0.41 -3.24
N TRP A 55 3.39 0.03 -2.74
CA TRP A 55 4.54 -0.22 -3.61
C TRP A 55 4.32 -1.38 -4.58
N GLY A 56 3.63 -2.44 -4.15
CA GLY A 56 3.24 -3.57 -5.00
C GLY A 56 2.41 -3.11 -6.20
N HIS A 57 1.39 -2.28 -5.95
CA HIS A 57 0.63 -1.67 -7.02
C HIS A 57 1.49 -0.79 -7.93
N LEU A 58 2.31 0.09 -7.35
CA LEU A 58 3.14 1.02 -8.11
C LEU A 58 4.10 0.28 -9.05
N LEU A 59 4.83 -0.69 -8.52
CA LEU A 59 5.84 -1.44 -9.26
C LEU A 59 5.19 -2.32 -10.34
N ALA A 60 4.10 -3.00 -10.03
CA ALA A 60 3.40 -3.83 -11.02
C ALA A 60 2.78 -2.98 -12.13
N GLY A 61 2.15 -1.85 -11.78
CA GLY A 61 1.58 -0.90 -12.74
C GLY A 61 2.65 -0.29 -13.65
N ALA A 62 3.78 0.15 -13.08
CA ALA A 62 4.91 0.67 -13.84
C ALA A 62 5.53 -0.39 -14.76
N ALA A 63 5.72 -1.62 -14.27
CA ALA A 63 6.23 -2.73 -15.07
C ALA A 63 5.30 -3.12 -16.24
N ALA A 64 3.99 -2.92 -16.08
CA ALA A 64 3.01 -3.09 -17.16
C ALA A 64 2.96 -1.91 -18.15
N GLY A 65 3.70 -0.82 -17.88
CA GLY A 65 3.69 0.41 -18.67
C GLY A 65 2.48 1.32 -18.41
N GLY A 66 1.77 1.12 -17.29
CA GLY A 66 0.63 1.97 -16.90
C GLY A 66 1.09 3.40 -16.58
N ARG A 67 0.22 4.39 -16.86
CA ARG A 67 0.53 5.79 -16.56
C ARG A 67 0.15 6.11 -15.11
N MET A 68 1.17 6.45 -14.34
CA MET A 68 1.11 6.61 -12.89
C MET A 68 1.53 8.03 -12.51
N ARG A 69 0.78 8.68 -11.62
CA ARG A 69 1.16 9.97 -11.06
C ARG A 69 1.48 9.81 -9.58
N ILE A 70 2.74 9.99 -9.21
CA ILE A 70 3.16 9.96 -7.80
C ILE A 70 2.49 11.10 -7.05
N ASN A 71 1.99 10.81 -5.85
CA ASN A 71 1.36 11.82 -5.02
C ASN A 71 2.36 12.92 -4.62
N ALA A 72 1.89 14.15 -4.44
CA ALA A 72 2.72 15.24 -3.95
C ALA A 72 2.72 15.32 -2.41
N ASP A 73 1.68 14.79 -1.76
CA ASP A 73 1.52 14.81 -0.31
C ASP A 73 2.07 13.53 0.34
N LEU A 74 3.14 13.66 1.12
CA LEU A 74 3.75 12.55 1.88
C LEU A 74 2.88 12.04 3.03
N ARG A 75 1.82 12.76 3.40
CA ARG A 75 0.83 12.32 4.40
C ARG A 75 -0.24 11.43 3.80
N SER A 76 -0.35 11.40 2.47
CA SER A 76 -1.27 10.50 1.78
C SER A 76 -0.92 9.04 2.06
N GLN A 77 -1.96 8.25 2.33
CA GLN A 77 -1.87 6.79 2.41
C GLN A 77 -1.65 6.18 1.02
N PHE A 78 -2.20 6.80 -0.03
CA PHE A 78 -1.99 6.39 -1.42
C PHE A 78 -0.71 6.97 -1.98
N LEU A 79 0.15 6.10 -2.52
CA LEU A 79 1.46 6.46 -3.08
C LEU A 79 1.34 7.15 -4.45
N PHE A 80 0.31 6.80 -5.22
CA PHE A 80 0.12 7.27 -6.59
C PHE A 80 -1.38 7.37 -6.95
N SER A 81 -1.65 7.95 -8.12
CA SER A 81 -2.93 7.84 -8.82
C SER A 81 -2.73 7.18 -10.17
N PHE A 82 -3.62 6.26 -10.54
CA PHE A 82 -3.63 5.60 -11.83
C PHE A 82 -4.42 6.43 -12.85
N ASP A 83 -3.82 6.69 -14.02
CA ASP A 83 -4.50 7.39 -15.12
C ASP A 83 -5.27 6.36 -15.95
N ALA A 84 -6.57 6.23 -15.65
CA ALA A 84 -7.47 5.29 -16.33
C ALA A 84 -7.77 5.67 -17.79
N ASP A 85 -7.65 6.95 -18.15
CA ASP A 85 -7.91 7.42 -19.52
C ASP A 85 -6.70 7.15 -20.43
N ALA A 86 -5.50 7.15 -19.86
CA ALA A 86 -4.26 6.89 -20.58
C ALA A 86 -3.70 5.45 -20.42
N SER A 87 -4.43 4.56 -19.74
CA SER A 87 -3.98 3.20 -19.47
C SER A 87 -5.01 2.15 -19.89
N THR A 88 -4.51 0.95 -20.20
CA THR A 88 -5.33 -0.18 -20.65
C THR A 88 -5.90 -0.99 -19.48
N LEU A 89 -6.93 -1.80 -19.75
CA LEU A 89 -7.45 -2.77 -18.78
C LEU A 89 -6.36 -3.73 -18.29
N ARG A 90 -5.49 -4.22 -19.18
CA ARG A 90 -4.39 -5.12 -18.81
C ARG A 90 -3.45 -4.46 -17.79
N GLN A 91 -3.10 -3.19 -18.00
CA GLN A 91 -2.27 -2.43 -17.07
C GLN A 91 -2.93 -2.25 -15.71
N PHE A 92 -4.23 -1.95 -15.70
CA PHE A 92 -5.01 -1.86 -14.47
C PHE A 92 -5.03 -3.19 -13.72
N VAL A 93 -5.29 -4.31 -14.40
CA VAL A 93 -5.32 -5.65 -13.78
C VAL A 93 -3.96 -5.99 -13.17
N VAL A 94 -2.87 -5.82 -13.91
CA VAL A 94 -1.52 -6.11 -13.40
C VAL A 94 -1.18 -5.22 -12.20
N MET A 95 -1.51 -3.93 -12.27
CA MET A 95 -1.37 -3.01 -11.14
C MET A 95 -2.16 -3.51 -9.93
N SER A 96 -3.45 -3.81 -10.06
CA SER A 96 -4.31 -4.30 -8.97
C SER A 96 -3.75 -5.58 -8.35
N LEU A 97 -3.32 -6.54 -9.16
CA LEU A 97 -2.72 -7.79 -8.66
C LEU A 97 -1.42 -7.58 -7.88
N GLY A 98 -0.66 -6.53 -8.18
CA GLY A 98 0.56 -6.19 -7.46
C GLY A 98 0.35 -5.99 -5.95
N GLY A 99 -0.69 -5.26 -5.55
CA GLY A 99 -1.04 -5.07 -4.13
C GLY A 99 -1.46 -6.37 -3.45
N PHE A 100 -2.27 -7.20 -4.13
CA PHE A 100 -2.67 -8.53 -3.63
C PHE A 100 -1.48 -9.46 -3.45
N VAL A 101 -0.55 -9.51 -4.40
CA VAL A 101 0.65 -10.37 -4.32
C VAL A 101 1.51 -9.97 -3.11
N VAL A 102 1.78 -8.68 -2.93
CA VAL A 102 2.57 -8.22 -1.78
C VAL A 102 1.84 -8.48 -0.46
N THR A 103 0.53 -8.25 -0.41
CA THR A 103 -0.27 -8.53 0.80
C THR A 103 -0.26 -10.02 1.13
N GLY A 104 -0.44 -10.90 0.14
CA GLY A 104 -0.36 -12.34 0.30
C GLY A 104 1.02 -12.80 0.77
N LEU A 105 2.09 -12.18 0.27
CA LEU A 105 3.45 -12.41 0.76
C LEU A 105 3.57 -12.02 2.25
N PHE A 106 3.03 -10.88 2.67
CA PHE A 106 3.03 -10.49 4.08
C PHE A 106 2.22 -11.45 4.94
N VAL A 107 1.04 -11.91 4.49
CA VAL A 107 0.27 -12.95 5.18
C VAL A 107 1.14 -14.20 5.36
N TRP A 108 1.79 -14.67 4.31
CA TRP A 108 2.67 -15.82 4.40
C TRP A 108 3.82 -15.58 5.37
N LEU A 109 4.53 -14.45 5.29
CA LEU A 109 5.66 -14.11 6.16
C LEU A 109 5.28 -14.09 7.64
N VAL A 110 4.15 -13.46 8.01
CA VAL A 110 3.75 -13.33 9.42
C VAL A 110 3.25 -14.64 10.04
N TYR A 111 2.80 -15.58 9.21
CA TYR A 111 2.40 -16.92 9.65
C TYR A 111 3.55 -17.93 9.61
N ALA A 112 4.48 -17.80 8.65
CA ALA A 112 5.59 -18.73 8.48
C ALA A 112 6.79 -18.42 9.38
N LEU A 113 7.07 -17.14 9.66
CA LEU A 113 8.34 -16.72 10.27
C LEU A 113 8.22 -16.17 11.70
N LEU A 114 7.06 -15.64 12.10
CA LEU A 114 6.92 -14.99 13.41
C LEU A 114 6.55 -16.01 14.52
N PRO A 115 7.15 -15.89 15.72
CA PRO A 115 6.93 -16.84 16.82
C PRO A 115 5.52 -16.70 17.43
N ASP A 116 4.82 -17.81 17.64
CA ASP A 116 3.42 -17.83 18.11
C ASP A 116 3.20 -17.33 19.55
N GLY A 117 4.24 -17.38 20.38
CA GLY A 117 4.17 -17.06 21.80
C GLY A 117 4.08 -15.57 22.15
N LEU A 118 4.19 -14.67 21.17
CA LEU A 118 4.25 -13.23 21.41
C LEU A 118 2.91 -12.54 21.11
N LEU A 119 2.49 -11.59 21.96
CA LEU A 119 1.38 -10.70 21.63
C LEU A 119 1.66 -9.92 20.34
N ALA A 120 2.92 -9.48 20.14
CA ALA A 120 3.34 -8.80 18.91
C ALA A 120 2.99 -9.58 17.64
N THR A 121 3.19 -10.89 17.64
CA THR A 121 2.86 -11.76 16.51
C THR A 121 1.36 -11.81 16.24
N ARG A 122 0.55 -11.92 17.29
CA ARG A 122 -0.92 -11.94 17.16
C ARG A 122 -1.45 -10.62 16.60
N VAL A 123 -0.93 -9.49 17.09
CA VAL A 123 -1.27 -8.17 16.58
C VAL A 123 -0.83 -7.99 15.13
N ALA A 124 0.39 -8.40 14.77
CA ALA A 124 0.88 -8.35 13.39
C ALA A 124 0.00 -9.16 12.43
N ARG A 125 -0.35 -10.39 12.80
CA ARG A 125 -1.25 -11.25 12.01
C ARG A 125 -2.63 -10.62 11.86
N GLY A 126 -3.21 -10.10 12.95
CA GLY A 126 -4.48 -9.38 12.91
C GLY A 126 -4.45 -8.17 11.98
N ALA A 127 -3.39 -7.35 12.06
CA ALA A 127 -3.22 -6.17 11.21
C ALA A 127 -3.06 -6.53 9.73
N VAL A 128 -2.26 -7.54 9.41
CA VAL A 128 -2.05 -7.98 8.02
C VAL A 128 -3.30 -8.65 7.45
N LEU A 129 -4.04 -9.45 8.23
CA LEU A 129 -5.32 -10.00 7.81
C LEU A 129 -6.39 -8.93 7.61
N PHE A 130 -6.39 -7.89 8.46
CA PHE A 130 -7.26 -6.74 8.28
C PHE A 130 -6.93 -5.98 6.99
N LEU A 131 -5.64 -5.76 6.69
CA LEU A 131 -5.24 -5.19 5.41
C LEU A 131 -5.70 -6.06 4.22
N ALA A 132 -5.53 -7.39 4.31
CA ALA A 132 -6.01 -8.31 3.28
C ALA A 132 -7.53 -8.21 3.10
N SER A 133 -8.31 -8.15 4.19
CA SER A 133 -9.76 -8.04 4.12
C SER A 133 -10.21 -6.71 3.51
N LEU A 134 -9.50 -5.60 3.78
CA LEU A 134 -9.74 -4.34 3.08
C LEU A 134 -9.52 -4.48 1.57
N GLY A 135 -8.44 -5.11 1.13
CA GLY A 135 -8.22 -5.40 -0.30
C GLY A 135 -9.35 -6.26 -0.91
N PHE A 136 -9.81 -7.29 -0.20
CA PHE A 136 -10.93 -8.12 -0.65
C PHE A 136 -12.27 -7.37 -0.70
N VAL A 137 -12.53 -6.45 0.24
CA VAL A 137 -13.81 -5.74 0.33
C VAL A 137 -13.84 -4.51 -0.58
N ILE A 138 -12.71 -3.84 -0.78
CA ILE A 138 -12.63 -2.55 -1.48
C ILE A 138 -12.10 -2.75 -2.90
N GLU A 139 -10.96 -3.41 -3.06
CA GLU A 139 -10.25 -3.46 -4.36
C GLU A 139 -10.73 -4.60 -5.25
N LEU A 140 -10.98 -5.79 -4.68
CA LEU A 140 -11.41 -6.93 -5.47
C LEU A 140 -12.72 -6.66 -6.23
N PRO A 141 -13.75 -6.02 -5.64
CA PRO A 141 -14.95 -5.66 -6.40
C PRO A 141 -14.65 -4.72 -7.57
N LEU A 142 -13.75 -3.75 -7.40
CA LEU A 142 -13.34 -2.85 -8.48
C LEU A 142 -12.64 -3.62 -9.61
N LEU A 143 -11.75 -4.56 -9.27
CA LEU A 143 -11.10 -5.44 -10.22
C LEU A 143 -12.11 -6.31 -10.98
N LEU A 144 -13.03 -6.97 -10.27
CA LEU A 144 -14.06 -7.81 -10.89
C LEU A 144 -15.00 -7.01 -11.79
N VAL A 145 -15.40 -5.82 -11.38
CA VAL A 145 -16.22 -4.92 -12.22
C VAL A 145 -15.44 -4.46 -13.46
N ALA A 146 -14.14 -4.20 -13.34
CA ALA A 146 -13.30 -3.83 -14.49
C ALA A 146 -13.23 -4.95 -15.52
N LEU A 147 -13.00 -6.18 -15.05
CA LEU A 147 -12.95 -7.38 -15.88
C LEU A 147 -14.31 -7.64 -16.54
N ALA A 148 -15.40 -7.60 -15.78
CA ALA A 148 -16.76 -7.82 -16.28
C ALA A 148 -17.18 -6.77 -17.33
N ARG A 149 -16.73 -5.52 -17.18
CA ARG A 149 -17.05 -4.42 -18.12
C ARG A 149 -16.06 -4.26 -19.25
N GLY A 150 -14.94 -4.98 -19.24
CA GLY A 150 -13.87 -4.84 -20.23
C GLY A 150 -13.20 -3.46 -20.25
N ARG A 151 -13.29 -2.68 -19.16
CA ARG A 151 -12.74 -1.31 -19.09
C ARG A 151 -12.36 -0.92 -17.67
N VAL A 152 -11.40 0.01 -17.54
CA VAL A 152 -10.96 0.53 -16.24
C VAL A 152 -12.14 1.24 -15.54
N PRO A 153 -12.39 1.00 -14.24
CA PRO A 153 -13.48 1.67 -13.52
C PRO A 153 -13.16 3.16 -13.37
N GLY A 154 -14.10 4.04 -13.75
CA GLY A 154 -13.92 5.49 -13.61
C GLY A 154 -13.83 5.98 -12.16
N VAL A 155 -14.24 5.16 -11.18
CA VAL A 155 -14.06 5.41 -9.73
C VAL A 155 -12.67 5.03 -9.21
N ALA A 156 -11.94 4.16 -9.92
CA ALA A 156 -10.53 3.88 -9.66
C ALA A 156 -9.62 4.97 -10.26
N ALA A 157 -10.20 5.90 -11.02
CA ALA A 157 -9.53 7.02 -11.64
C ALA A 157 -9.82 8.29 -10.84
N VAL A 158 -8.77 8.94 -10.34
CA VAL A 158 -8.90 10.37 -10.04
C VAL A 158 -9.01 11.06 -11.40
N LYS A 159 -10.21 11.52 -11.78
CA LYS A 159 -10.40 12.37 -12.96
C LYS A 159 -9.49 13.59 -12.81
N VAL A 160 -8.39 13.61 -13.55
CA VAL A 160 -7.54 14.78 -13.61
C VAL A 160 -8.29 15.82 -14.42
N ARG A 161 -8.71 16.92 -13.78
CA ARG A 161 -9.04 18.14 -14.52
C ARG A 161 -7.77 18.53 -15.27
N ARG A 162 -7.74 18.31 -16.59
CA ARG A 162 -6.72 18.93 -17.44
C ARG A 162 -6.82 20.44 -17.19
N LEU A 163 -5.76 21.06 -16.72
CA LEU A 163 -5.66 22.51 -16.83
C LEU A 163 -5.54 22.81 -18.34
N PRO A 164 -6.25 23.82 -18.86
CA PRO A 164 -6.15 24.18 -20.27
C PRO A 164 -4.70 24.46 -20.64
N GLU A 165 -4.24 23.89 -21.75
CA GLU A 165 -2.97 24.27 -22.37
C GLU A 165 -3.15 25.54 -23.19
N ASP A 166 -3.57 26.62 -22.53
CA ASP A 166 -3.69 27.92 -23.16
C ASP A 166 -2.63 28.83 -22.53
N GLY A 167 -1.43 28.78 -23.10
CA GLY A 167 -0.41 29.81 -22.87
C GLY A 167 -0.99 31.19 -23.19
N PRO A 168 -0.51 32.27 -22.55
CA PRO A 168 -1.04 33.60 -22.81
C PRO A 168 -0.86 33.92 -24.30
N ALA A 169 -1.99 33.99 -25.00
CA ALA A 169 -2.06 34.59 -26.32
C ALA A 169 -1.43 35.97 -26.21
N ARG A 170 -0.39 36.20 -27.02
CA ARG A 170 0.19 37.52 -27.24
C ARG A 170 -0.95 38.48 -27.57
N ALA A 171 -1.28 39.36 -26.64
CA ALA A 171 -2.07 40.53 -26.94
C ALA A 171 -1.19 41.47 -27.76
N ALA A 172 -1.35 41.41 -29.08
CA ALA A 172 -1.01 42.50 -29.97
C ALA A 172 -2.15 43.53 -29.88
N ALA A 173 -1.88 44.67 -29.26
CA ALA A 173 -2.46 45.98 -29.53
C ALA A 173 -1.65 47.04 -28.78
#